data_AF-A0A836G2Z5-F1
#
_entry.id   AF-A0A836G2Z5-F1
#
_cell.length_a   1.000
_cell.length_b   1.000
_cell.length_c   1.000
_cell.angle_alpha   90.00
_cell.angle_beta   90.00
_cell.angle_gamma   90.00
#
_symmetry.space_group_name_H-M   'P 1'
#
loop_
_entity.id
_entity.type
_entity.pdbx_description
1 polymer ?
#
loop_
_entity_poly.entity_id
_entity_poly.type
_entity_poly.pdbx_seq_one_letter_code
_entity_poly.pdbx_strand_id
1 'polypeptide(L)'
;MALNFDMDDAPTFHELVRDARHNLMKGREMATCWSELADQHAFFKDIAKEGHARGASLGAVLAAVQGICQVVERVELSHSEVEGSSPACTAAFSSPARRLSGDLWPDSRLEEARALARVVGAYCSLYCSTPIPRHAQWVSSLKPVFRESTNGASTAVNDASASRRDDDANASHATPASSTLGRYLTRLRQRVESVAQELPDSELYERSGSVAEEELKELVLCCIAAGRRVIRSTALSHADARLVREMVMALQDFVGSSTLEW
;
A
#
# COMPACT_ATOMS: atom_id res chain seq x y z
N MET A 1 -25.25 -64.48 -45.15
CA MET A 1 -24.04 -63.99 -44.46
C MET A 1 -24.16 -62.48 -44.39
N ALA A 2 -24.44 -61.92 -43.22
CA ALA A 2 -24.50 -60.47 -43.02
C ALA A 2 -23.08 -59.96 -42.74
N LEU A 3 -22.60 -59.05 -43.59
CA LEU A 3 -21.33 -58.37 -43.40
C LEU A 3 -21.55 -57.24 -42.39
N ASN A 4 -21.17 -57.46 -41.13
CA ASN A 4 -20.97 -56.36 -40.18
C ASN A 4 -19.73 -55.60 -40.64
N PHE A 5 -19.94 -54.42 -41.21
CA PHE A 5 -18.88 -53.43 -41.32
C PHE A 5 -18.61 -52.96 -39.88
N ASP A 6 -17.44 -53.29 -39.35
CA ASP A 6 -16.88 -52.61 -38.19
C ASP A 6 -16.94 -51.12 -38.49
N MET A 7 -17.90 -50.46 -37.84
CA MET A 7 -17.89 -49.01 -37.75
C MET A 7 -16.63 -48.65 -37.01
N ASP A 8 -15.75 -47.92 -37.69
CA ASP A 8 -14.53 -47.35 -37.15
C ASP A 8 -14.76 -46.86 -35.71
N ASP A 9 -14.12 -47.52 -34.74
CA ASP A 9 -13.95 -47.07 -33.34
C ASP A 9 -13.08 -45.79 -33.27
N ALA A 10 -13.08 -44.98 -34.33
CA ALA A 10 -12.36 -43.73 -34.40
C ALA A 10 -13.12 -42.69 -33.56
N PRO A 11 -12.44 -42.01 -32.63
CA PRO A 11 -13.07 -41.01 -31.79
C PRO A 11 -13.68 -39.92 -32.64
N THR A 12 -14.94 -39.60 -32.35
CA THR A 12 -15.65 -38.53 -33.02
C THR A 12 -14.95 -37.19 -32.79
N PHE A 13 -15.13 -36.23 -33.70
CA PHE A 13 -14.56 -34.88 -33.55
C PHE A 13 -14.94 -34.23 -32.21
N HIS A 14 -16.16 -34.49 -31.73
CA HIS A 14 -16.62 -34.00 -30.44
C HIS A 14 -15.91 -34.66 -29.25
N GLU A 15 -15.55 -35.94 -29.36
CA GLU A 15 -14.68 -36.62 -28.41
C GLU A 15 -13.29 -36.02 -28.39
N LEU A 16 -12.69 -35.77 -29.54
CA LEU A 16 -11.37 -35.15 -29.65
C LEU A 16 -11.33 -33.75 -29.03
N VAL A 17 -12.33 -32.90 -29.29
CA VAL A 17 -12.41 -31.54 -28.72
C VAL A 17 -12.65 -31.56 -27.21
N ARG A 18 -13.51 -32.47 -26.73
CA ARG A 18 -13.76 -32.66 -25.29
C ARG A 18 -12.50 -33.15 -24.59
N ASP A 19 -11.77 -34.09 -25.17
CA ASP A 19 -10.55 -34.65 -24.58
C ASP A 19 -9.39 -33.65 -24.62
N ALA A 20 -9.26 -32.85 -25.68
CA ALA A 20 -8.32 -31.73 -25.76
C ALA A 20 -8.61 -30.67 -24.69
N ARG A 21 -9.87 -30.26 -24.52
CA ARG A 21 -10.29 -29.34 -23.46
C ARG A 21 -10.07 -29.94 -22.07
N HIS A 22 -10.36 -31.23 -21.91
CA HIS A 22 -10.13 -31.94 -20.66
C HIS A 22 -8.62 -32.04 -20.34
N ASN A 23 -7.75 -32.23 -21.33
CA ASN A 23 -6.29 -32.20 -21.18
C ASN A 23 -5.74 -30.81 -20.85
N LEU A 24 -6.31 -29.76 -21.44
CA LEU A 24 -6.03 -28.36 -21.10
C LEU A 24 -6.47 -28.03 -19.66
N MET A 25 -7.59 -28.61 -19.21
CA MET A 25 -8.13 -28.42 -17.85
C MET A 25 -7.60 -29.44 -16.81
N LYS A 26 -6.88 -30.49 -17.25
CA LYS A 26 -6.35 -31.57 -16.40
C LYS A 26 -5.10 -31.18 -15.62
N GLY A 27 -4.72 -29.91 -15.62
CA GLY A 27 -3.69 -29.43 -14.70
C GLY A 27 -2.34 -30.08 -14.96
N ARG A 28 -1.77 -29.90 -16.16
CA ARG A 28 -0.31 -29.77 -16.18
C ARG A 28 0.02 -28.65 -15.20
N GLU A 29 0.89 -28.91 -14.23
CA GLU A 29 1.26 -27.86 -13.30
C GLU A 29 1.77 -26.69 -14.13
N MET A 30 1.33 -25.48 -13.78
CA MET A 30 1.77 -24.27 -14.47
C MET A 30 3.30 -24.22 -14.59
N ALA A 31 4.00 -24.78 -13.61
CA ALA A 31 5.44 -25.00 -13.60
C ALA A 31 5.94 -25.86 -14.78
N THR A 32 5.29 -26.99 -15.10
CA THR A 32 5.69 -27.90 -16.19
C THR A 32 5.41 -27.30 -17.56
N CYS A 33 4.25 -26.65 -17.73
CA CYS A 33 3.94 -25.91 -18.96
C CYS A 33 4.94 -24.76 -19.18
N TRP A 34 5.30 -24.04 -18.11
CA TRP A 34 6.27 -22.96 -18.19
C TRP A 34 7.67 -23.47 -18.51
N SER A 35 8.13 -24.58 -17.91
CA SER A 35 9.44 -25.15 -18.20
C SER A 35 9.55 -25.60 -19.65
N GLU A 36 8.54 -26.27 -20.18
CA GLU A 36 8.51 -26.69 -21.59
C GLU A 36 8.53 -25.48 -22.54
N LEU A 37 7.75 -24.44 -22.23
CA LEU A 37 7.70 -23.20 -23.02
C LEU A 37 9.05 -22.46 -23.00
N ALA A 38 9.69 -22.37 -21.83
CA ALA A 38 11.00 -21.76 -21.67
C ALA A 38 12.11 -22.57 -22.37
N ASP A 39 12.03 -23.90 -22.34
CA ASP A 39 13.01 -24.76 -23.02
C ASP A 39 12.87 -24.72 -24.54
N GLN A 40 11.66 -24.55 -25.05
CA GLN A 40 11.40 -24.43 -26.49
C GLN A 40 11.73 -23.04 -27.04
N HIS A 41 11.66 -21.98 -26.22
CA HIS A 41 11.95 -20.61 -26.66
C HIS A 41 12.84 -19.86 -25.67
N ALA A 42 14.07 -19.58 -26.08
CA ALA A 42 15.07 -18.85 -25.27
C ALA A 42 14.55 -17.49 -24.76
N PHE A 43 13.70 -16.81 -25.52
CA PHE A 43 13.08 -15.54 -25.10
C PHE A 43 12.27 -15.64 -23.79
N PHE A 44 11.57 -16.76 -23.55
CA PHE A 44 10.84 -16.94 -22.28
C PHE A 44 11.79 -17.16 -21.10
N LYS A 45 12.99 -17.70 -21.31
CA LYS A 45 14.03 -17.78 -20.26
C LYS A 45 14.51 -16.39 -19.87
N ASP A 46 14.69 -15.49 -20.83
CA ASP A 46 15.08 -14.11 -20.57
C ASP A 46 13.97 -13.36 -19.82
N ILE A 47 12.70 -13.52 -20.23
CA ILE A 47 11.55 -12.97 -19.49
C ILE A 47 11.50 -13.51 -18.05
N ALA A 48 11.67 -14.82 -17.85
CA ALA A 48 11.64 -15.42 -16.52
C ALA A 48 12.75 -14.86 -15.63
N LYS A 49 13.95 -14.74 -16.18
CA LYS A 49 15.12 -14.20 -15.47
C LYS A 49 14.91 -12.75 -15.09
N GLU A 50 14.41 -11.93 -16.02
CA GLU A 50 14.09 -10.53 -15.77
C GLU A 50 12.97 -10.38 -14.73
N GLY A 51 11.89 -11.17 -14.85
CA GLY A 51 10.81 -11.19 -13.88
C GLY A 51 11.28 -11.58 -12.47
N HIS A 52 12.19 -12.54 -12.36
CA HIS A 52 12.82 -12.91 -11.09
C HIS A 52 13.68 -11.78 -10.52
N ALA A 53 14.52 -11.16 -11.34
CA ALA A 53 15.36 -10.04 -10.92
C ALA A 53 14.53 -8.84 -10.43
N ARG A 54 13.47 -8.48 -11.17
CA ARG A 54 12.53 -7.42 -10.79
C ARG A 54 11.76 -7.78 -9.51
N GLY A 55 11.29 -9.02 -9.38
CA GLY A 55 10.60 -9.50 -8.19
C GLY A 55 11.48 -9.46 -6.95
N ALA A 56 12.75 -9.85 -7.07
CA ALA A 56 13.73 -9.75 -5.98
C ALA A 56 13.99 -8.29 -5.57
N SER A 57 14.13 -7.39 -6.55
CA SER A 57 14.28 -5.95 -6.31
C SER A 57 13.06 -5.36 -5.58
N LEU A 58 11.84 -5.65 -6.06
CA LEU A 58 10.60 -5.22 -5.41
C LEU A 58 10.48 -5.78 -3.98
N GLY A 59 10.85 -7.04 -3.76
CA GLY A 59 10.86 -7.65 -2.44
C GLY A 59 11.82 -6.94 -1.46
N ALA A 60 13.02 -6.58 -1.92
CA ALA A 60 13.98 -5.81 -1.13
C ALA A 60 13.45 -4.41 -0.77
N VAL A 61 12.76 -3.74 -1.71
CA VAL A 61 12.13 -2.43 -1.50
C VAL A 61 11.03 -2.51 -0.45
N LEU A 62 10.12 -3.49 -0.56
CA LEU A 62 9.05 -3.67 0.41
C LEU A 62 9.60 -3.98 1.82
N ALA A 63 10.63 -4.81 1.91
CA ALA A 63 11.31 -5.10 3.17
C ALA A 63 11.98 -3.85 3.77
N ALA A 64 12.64 -3.03 2.95
CA ALA A 64 13.26 -1.78 3.39
C ALA A 64 12.23 -0.74 3.85
N VAL A 65 11.12 -0.59 3.11
CA VAL A 65 9.99 0.27 3.49
C VAL A 65 9.40 -0.18 4.83
N GLN A 66 9.16 -1.48 5.01
CA GLN A 66 8.67 -2.05 6.27
C GLN A 66 9.64 -1.80 7.44
N GLY A 67 10.93 -2.05 7.24
CA GLY A 67 11.96 -1.83 8.25
C GLY A 67 12.04 -0.36 8.69
N ILE A 68 12.01 0.58 7.74
CA ILE A 68 11.99 2.01 8.05
C ILE A 68 10.74 2.38 8.85
N CYS A 69 9.56 1.88 8.49
CA CYS A 69 8.32 2.17 9.21
C CYS A 69 8.35 1.69 10.66
N GLN A 70 8.86 0.47 10.90
CA GLN A 70 9.04 -0.07 12.25
C GLN A 70 10.00 0.78 13.07
N VAL A 71 11.08 1.29 12.47
CA VAL A 71 12.03 2.16 13.18
C VAL A 71 11.41 3.53 13.47
N VAL A 72 10.67 4.11 12.52
CA VAL A 72 9.93 5.37 12.72
C VAL A 72 8.96 5.24 13.90
N GLU A 73 8.14 4.19 13.90
CA GLU A 73 7.19 3.95 14.99
C GLU A 73 7.88 3.80 16.35
N ARG A 74 8.96 3.01 16.43
CA ARG A 74 9.75 2.86 17.67
C ARG A 74 10.30 4.18 18.19
N VAL A 75 10.82 5.03 17.30
CA VAL A 75 11.40 6.33 17.70
C VAL A 75 10.30 7.29 18.16
N GLU A 76 9.15 7.35 17.49
CA GLU A 76 8.03 8.19 17.94
C GLU A 76 7.43 7.69 19.27
N LEU A 77 7.39 6.37 19.50
CA LEU A 77 7.00 5.79 20.81
C LEU A 77 7.95 6.27 21.92
N SER A 78 9.27 6.19 21.71
CA SER A 78 10.25 6.65 22.70
C SER A 78 10.14 8.15 22.99
N HIS A 79 9.78 8.98 22.01
CA HIS A 79 9.56 10.40 22.23
C HIS A 79 8.29 10.68 23.05
N SER A 80 7.22 9.92 22.83
CA SER A 80 5.96 10.08 23.57
C SER A 80 6.08 9.72 25.06
N GLU A 81 6.92 8.74 25.43
CA GLU A 81 7.13 8.34 26.83
C GLU A 81 7.88 9.40 27.65
N VAL A 82 8.80 10.12 27.01
CA VAL A 82 9.58 11.19 27.65
C VAL A 82 8.70 12.42 27.94
N GLU A 83 7.75 12.73 27.06
CA GLU A 83 6.86 13.89 27.20
C GLU A 83 5.74 13.66 28.25
N GLY A 84 5.34 12.41 28.48
CA GLY A 84 4.39 12.02 29.54
C GLY A 84 4.98 11.98 30.96
N SER A 85 6.30 12.11 31.09
CA SER A 85 7.03 12.00 32.37
C SER A 85 7.47 13.37 32.89
N SER A 86 6.54 14.34 32.98
CA SER A 86 6.81 15.64 33.59
C SER A 86 6.31 15.67 35.04
N PRO A 87 7.15 15.97 36.05
CA PRO A 87 6.71 16.08 37.43
C PRO A 87 5.84 17.31 37.60
N ALA A 88 4.71 17.12 38.27
CA ALA A 88 3.71 18.13 38.57
C ALA A 88 4.32 19.43 39.12
N CYS A 89 4.15 20.53 38.39
CA CYS A 89 3.97 21.84 38.99
C CYS A 89 2.54 22.29 38.72
N THR A 90 1.82 22.45 39.82
CA THR A 90 0.45 22.94 39.95
C THR A 90 0.25 24.28 39.23
N ALA A 91 -0.52 24.26 38.15
CA ALA A 91 -1.32 25.40 37.74
C ALA A 91 -2.66 24.86 37.21
N ALA A 92 -3.67 24.96 38.06
CA ALA A 92 -5.06 24.90 37.61
C ALA A 92 -5.26 26.08 36.66
N PHE A 93 -5.73 25.84 35.43
CA PHE A 93 -6.88 26.51 34.83
C PHE A 93 -7.01 26.16 33.33
N SER A 94 -8.24 25.79 32.98
CA SER A 94 -8.88 25.87 31.66
C SER A 94 -8.75 24.67 30.72
N SER A 95 -9.87 23.96 30.59
CA SER A 95 -10.17 22.94 29.58
C SER A 95 -9.86 23.40 28.15
N PRO A 96 -9.34 22.52 27.27
CA PRO A 96 -9.32 22.83 25.85
C PRO A 96 -10.73 22.59 25.30
N ALA A 97 -11.29 23.63 24.67
CA ALA A 97 -12.46 23.52 23.82
C ALA A 97 -12.18 22.46 22.74
N ARG A 98 -12.94 21.37 22.77
CA ARG A 98 -12.96 20.30 21.77
C ARG A 98 -13.43 20.90 20.44
N ARG A 99 -12.49 21.38 19.63
CA ARG A 99 -12.77 21.83 18.27
C ARG A 99 -13.16 20.61 17.44
N LEU A 100 -14.34 20.66 16.83
CA LEU A 100 -14.75 19.79 15.74
C LEU A 100 -13.90 20.13 14.51
N SER A 101 -12.69 19.55 14.44
CA SER A 101 -11.89 19.51 13.21
C SER A 101 -12.20 18.20 12.51
N GLY A 102 -13.21 18.20 11.64
CA GLY A 102 -13.71 17.00 10.96
C GLY A 102 -12.77 16.36 9.94
N ASP A 103 -11.65 17.01 9.58
CA ASP A 103 -10.86 16.58 8.41
C ASP A 103 -9.33 16.56 8.58
N LEU A 104 -8.78 16.88 9.77
CA LEU A 104 -7.33 16.73 9.99
C LEU A 104 -7.03 15.34 10.55
N TRP A 105 -6.47 14.50 9.68
CA TRP A 105 -5.96 13.17 9.98
C TRP A 105 -4.49 13.15 9.51
N PRO A 106 -3.50 12.68 10.29
CA PRO A 106 -3.46 12.29 11.72
C PRO A 106 -3.05 13.44 12.67
N ASP A 107 -3.42 13.37 13.96
CA ASP A 107 -3.23 14.46 14.94
C ASP A 107 -1.91 14.38 15.72
N SER A 108 -1.21 13.24 15.67
CA SER A 108 0.13 13.06 16.27
C SER A 108 1.11 12.31 15.36
N ARG A 109 2.42 12.52 15.59
CA ARG A 109 3.49 11.83 14.85
C ARG A 109 3.46 10.31 15.01
N LEU A 110 3.00 9.83 16.16
CA LEU A 110 2.87 8.40 16.44
C LEU A 110 1.71 7.78 15.65
N GLU A 111 0.57 8.48 15.56
CA GLU A 111 -0.56 8.05 14.71
C GLU A 111 -0.19 8.05 13.23
N GLU A 112 0.55 9.07 12.81
CA GLU A 112 1.22 9.18 11.52
C GLU A 112 2.08 7.93 11.23
N ALA A 113 2.98 7.55 12.15
CA ALA A 113 3.81 6.36 12.00
C ALA A 113 3.00 5.06 11.91
N ARG A 114 1.96 4.90 12.75
CA ARG A 114 1.06 3.73 12.72
C ARG A 114 0.23 3.65 11.46
N ALA A 115 -0.25 4.79 10.96
CA ALA A 115 -0.96 4.86 9.69
C ALA A 115 -0.03 4.45 8.53
N LEU A 116 1.21 4.94 8.51
CA LEU A 116 2.20 4.51 7.53
C LEU A 116 2.46 3.00 7.60
N ALA A 117 2.64 2.43 8.80
CA ALA A 117 2.85 0.98 8.97
C ALA A 117 1.68 0.16 8.40
N ARG A 118 0.43 0.61 8.60
CA ARG A 118 -0.75 -0.05 8.01
C ARG A 118 -0.79 0.06 6.49
N VAL A 119 -0.45 1.22 5.93
CA VAL A 119 -0.32 1.40 4.47
C VAL A 119 0.73 0.44 3.90
N VAL A 120 1.89 0.33 4.53
CA VAL A 120 2.96 -0.59 4.11
C VAL A 120 2.51 -2.04 4.19
N GLY A 121 1.81 -2.44 5.25
CA GLY A 121 1.23 -3.78 5.37
C GLY A 121 0.26 -4.10 4.24
N ALA A 122 -0.58 -3.14 3.85
CA ALA A 122 -1.48 -3.28 2.71
C ALA A 122 -0.71 -3.46 1.39
N TYR A 123 0.34 -2.66 1.15
CA TYR A 123 1.20 -2.79 -0.03
C TYR A 123 1.93 -4.12 -0.10
N CYS A 124 2.48 -4.61 1.02
CA CYS A 124 3.12 -5.93 1.08
C CYS A 124 2.13 -7.04 0.73
N SER A 125 0.92 -6.97 1.29
CA SER A 125 -0.13 -7.97 1.05
C SER A 125 -0.61 -7.95 -0.41
N LEU A 126 -0.73 -6.74 -0.98
CA LEU A 126 -1.11 -6.53 -2.37
C LEU A 126 -0.08 -7.16 -3.32
N TYR A 127 1.20 -6.79 -3.21
CA TYR A 127 2.24 -7.28 -4.11
C TYR A 127 2.63 -8.75 -3.91
N CYS A 128 2.37 -9.33 -2.74
CA CYS A 128 2.50 -10.79 -2.53
C CYS A 128 1.46 -11.61 -3.31
N SER A 129 0.28 -11.03 -3.57
CA SER A 129 -0.83 -11.74 -4.22
C SER A 129 -1.02 -11.34 -5.68
N THR A 130 -0.69 -10.10 -6.05
CA THR A 130 -0.81 -9.58 -7.40
C THR A 130 0.40 -8.71 -7.76
N PRO A 131 1.33 -9.20 -8.63
CA PRO A 131 2.52 -8.43 -8.99
C PRO A 131 2.20 -7.17 -9.80
N ILE A 132 1.04 -7.13 -10.47
CA ILE A 132 0.51 -5.97 -11.18
C ILE A 132 -0.91 -5.71 -10.66
N PRO A 133 -1.05 -4.93 -9.56
CA PRO A 133 -2.34 -4.70 -8.95
C PRO A 133 -3.24 -3.87 -9.86
N ARG A 134 -4.49 -4.31 -10.04
CA ARG A 134 -5.52 -3.49 -10.68
C ARG A 134 -6.00 -2.39 -9.73
N HIS A 135 -6.56 -1.31 -10.26
CA HIS A 135 -7.12 -0.20 -9.46
C HIS A 135 -8.08 -0.69 -8.37
N ALA A 136 -9.00 -1.60 -8.71
CA ALA A 136 -9.96 -2.16 -7.76
C ALA A 136 -9.28 -2.92 -6.61
N GLN A 137 -8.20 -3.65 -6.89
CA GLN A 137 -7.43 -4.41 -5.89
C GLN A 137 -6.60 -3.48 -4.99
N TRP A 138 -6.03 -2.43 -5.58
CA TRP A 138 -5.30 -1.41 -4.85
C TRP A 138 -6.23 -0.66 -3.88
N VAL A 139 -7.39 -0.19 -4.36
CA VAL A 139 -8.41 0.45 -3.53
C VAL A 139 -8.93 -0.49 -2.45
N SER A 140 -9.27 -1.74 -2.78
CA SER A 140 -9.81 -2.69 -1.80
C SER A 140 -8.82 -2.98 -0.67
N SER A 141 -7.51 -2.95 -0.96
CA SER A 141 -6.45 -3.17 0.02
C SER A 141 -6.20 -1.96 0.92
N LEU A 142 -6.30 -0.73 0.37
CA LEU A 142 -6.00 0.50 1.12
C LEU A 142 -7.21 1.12 1.82
N LYS A 143 -8.42 0.93 1.31
CA LYS A 143 -9.64 1.50 1.89
C LYS A 143 -9.87 1.12 3.38
N PRO A 144 -9.58 -0.11 3.84
CA PRO A 144 -9.68 -0.45 5.26
C PRO A 144 -8.74 0.37 6.15
N VAL A 145 -7.54 0.69 5.68
CA VAL A 145 -6.52 1.44 6.42
C VAL A 145 -7.02 2.81 6.88
N PHE A 146 -7.84 3.46 6.04
CA PHE A 146 -8.41 4.78 6.32
C PHE A 146 -9.78 4.75 7.00
N ARG A 147 -10.45 3.59 7.09
CA ARG A 147 -11.79 3.45 7.72
C ARG A 147 -11.75 3.20 9.22
N GLU A 148 -10.70 2.57 9.73
CA GLU A 148 -10.67 2.09 11.12
C GLU A 148 -10.67 3.19 12.19
N SER A 149 -10.47 4.47 11.84
CA SER A 149 -10.39 5.51 12.87
C SER A 149 -11.68 6.29 13.14
N THR A 150 -12.72 6.13 12.33
CA THR A 150 -13.97 6.89 12.52
C THR A 150 -14.91 6.28 13.57
N ASN A 151 -14.57 5.13 14.16
CA ASN A 151 -15.46 4.42 15.11
C ASN A 151 -15.14 4.67 16.60
N GLY A 152 -14.26 5.61 16.93
CA GLY A 152 -14.08 6.07 18.30
C GLY A 152 -15.01 7.23 18.64
N ALA A 153 -16.15 6.94 19.27
CA ALA A 153 -17.16 7.87 19.79
C ALA A 153 -18.24 8.37 18.80
N SER A 154 -19.23 7.51 18.55
CA SER A 154 -20.61 7.97 18.32
C SER A 154 -21.49 7.40 19.41
N THR A 155 -21.71 8.19 20.45
CA THR A 155 -22.77 7.97 21.43
C THR A 155 -23.34 9.32 21.82
N ALA A 156 -24.53 9.62 21.27
CA ALA A 156 -25.57 10.58 21.68
C ALA A 156 -25.12 12.02 22.04
N VAL A 157 -25.83 13.10 21.68
CA VAL A 157 -27.22 13.42 21.97
C VAL A 157 -27.66 14.55 21.01
N ASN A 158 -28.95 14.57 20.67
CA ASN A 158 -29.68 15.67 20.03
C ASN A 158 -29.36 17.05 20.62
N ASP A 159 -29.30 18.11 19.80
CA ASP A 159 -30.28 19.20 19.92
C ASP A 159 -30.21 20.26 18.80
N ALA A 160 -31.41 20.60 18.35
CA ALA A 160 -31.95 21.84 17.79
C ALA A 160 -31.04 22.99 17.29
N SER A 161 -31.27 23.35 16.02
CA SER A 161 -31.54 24.70 15.47
C SER A 161 -30.93 25.93 16.16
N ALA A 162 -30.10 26.71 15.43
CA ALA A 162 -30.41 28.10 15.01
C ALA A 162 -29.19 28.87 14.44
N SER A 163 -29.51 29.75 13.48
CA SER A 163 -28.94 31.10 13.25
C SER A 163 -27.64 31.31 12.46
N ARG A 164 -27.86 31.75 11.21
CA ARG A 164 -27.34 32.94 10.48
C ARG A 164 -25.88 33.43 10.68
N ARG A 165 -25.27 33.66 9.50
CA ARG A 165 -24.11 34.50 9.14
C ARG A 165 -23.97 35.78 9.99
N ASP A 166 -22.73 36.15 10.35
CA ASP A 166 -21.98 37.23 9.69
C ASP A 166 -20.52 37.27 10.17
N ASP A 167 -19.72 38.00 9.38
CA ASP A 167 -18.27 38.17 9.35
C ASP A 167 -17.55 38.41 10.68
N ASP A 168 -16.32 37.88 10.80
CA ASP A 168 -15.19 38.74 11.17
C ASP A 168 -13.83 38.15 10.78
N ALA A 169 -12.97 39.06 10.31
CA ALA A 169 -11.69 38.82 9.68
C ALA A 169 -10.55 38.56 10.68
N ASN A 170 -9.48 37.95 10.15
CA ASN A 170 -8.12 37.92 10.71
C ASN A 170 -7.94 37.21 12.06
N ALA A 171 -7.85 35.89 11.99
CA ALA A 171 -6.83 35.18 12.75
C ALA A 171 -6.11 34.25 11.77
N SER A 172 -4.89 34.64 11.37
CA SER A 172 -3.95 33.74 10.69
C SER A 172 -3.66 32.58 11.63
N HIS A 173 -4.48 31.54 11.54
CA HIS A 173 -4.23 30.27 12.20
C HIS A 173 -2.98 29.67 11.57
N ALA A 174 -1.88 29.73 12.31
CA ALA A 174 -0.69 28.94 12.03
C ALA A 174 -1.11 27.46 12.06
N THR A 175 -1.34 26.90 10.88
CA THR A 175 -1.46 25.47 10.66
C THR A 175 -0.20 24.83 11.22
N PRO A 176 -0.28 23.82 12.11
CA PRO A 176 0.92 23.09 12.50
C PRO A 176 1.55 22.57 11.21
N ALA A 177 2.84 22.84 11.00
CA ALA A 177 3.55 22.47 9.79
C ALA A 177 3.36 20.97 9.53
N SER A 178 2.46 20.64 8.61
CA SER A 178 2.11 19.25 8.27
C SER A 178 3.39 18.53 7.89
N SER A 179 3.69 17.46 8.62
CA SER A 179 4.88 16.66 8.38
C SER A 179 4.83 16.11 6.95
N THR A 180 5.98 15.83 6.34
CA THR A 180 6.04 15.22 4.99
C THR A 180 5.20 13.94 4.93
N LEU A 181 5.15 13.19 6.03
CA LEU A 181 4.43 11.94 6.15
C LEU A 181 2.92 12.17 6.32
N GLY A 182 2.51 13.15 7.14
CA GLY A 182 1.12 13.56 7.25
C GLY A 182 0.55 14.01 5.91
N ARG A 183 1.28 14.87 5.17
CA ARG A 183 0.87 15.32 3.82
C ARG A 183 0.70 14.15 2.85
N TYR A 184 1.63 13.19 2.86
CA TYR A 184 1.52 11.99 2.04
C TYR A 184 0.28 11.18 2.39
N LEU A 185 0.03 10.91 3.66
CA LEU A 185 -1.13 10.13 4.11
C LEU A 185 -2.46 10.80 3.75
N THR A 186 -2.56 12.13 3.91
CA THR A 186 -3.75 12.88 3.49
C THR A 186 -3.96 12.77 1.98
N ARG A 187 -2.91 12.94 1.18
CA ARG A 187 -2.99 12.83 -0.28
C ARG A 187 -3.37 11.41 -0.72
N LEU A 188 -2.76 10.39 -0.12
CA LEU A 188 -3.05 8.99 -0.41
C LEU A 188 -4.51 8.66 -0.12
N ARG A 189 -5.05 9.12 1.02
CA ARG A 189 -6.46 8.96 1.37
C ARG A 189 -7.37 9.60 0.32
N GLN A 190 -7.10 10.85 -0.06
CA GLN A 190 -7.87 11.55 -1.09
C GLN A 190 -7.83 10.80 -2.44
N ARG A 191 -6.67 10.26 -2.83
CA ARG A 191 -6.54 9.50 -4.07
C ARG A 191 -7.30 8.17 -4.01
N VAL A 192 -7.26 7.45 -2.88
CA VAL A 192 -8.04 6.23 -2.68
C VAL A 192 -9.55 6.52 -2.75
N GLU A 193 -10.00 7.62 -2.15
CA GLU A 193 -11.42 8.04 -2.19
C GLU A 193 -11.85 8.44 -3.61
N SER A 194 -11.03 9.21 -4.34
CA SER A 194 -11.27 9.58 -5.74
C SER A 194 -11.36 8.36 -6.65
N VAL A 195 -10.39 7.43 -6.59
CA VAL A 195 -10.43 6.21 -7.40
C VAL A 195 -11.62 5.33 -7.02
N ALA A 196 -11.99 5.28 -5.73
CA ALA A 196 -13.18 4.55 -5.27
C ALA A 196 -14.50 5.11 -5.83
N GLN A 197 -14.58 6.41 -6.09
CA GLN A 197 -15.76 7.07 -6.67
C GLN A 197 -15.83 6.90 -8.19
N GLU A 198 -14.69 6.71 -8.86
CA GLU A 198 -14.61 6.52 -10.32
C GLU A 198 -14.87 5.06 -10.77
N LEU A 199 -14.77 4.10 -9.85
CA LEU A 199 -14.97 2.66 -10.09
C LEU A 199 -16.39 2.19 -10.53
N PRO A 200 -17.53 2.87 -10.27
CA PRO A 200 -18.86 2.30 -10.53
C PRO A 200 -19.24 2.14 -12.01
N ASP A 201 -18.67 2.91 -12.95
CA ASP A 201 -19.20 3.04 -14.32
C ASP A 201 -18.25 2.61 -15.46
N SER A 202 -17.11 1.98 -15.15
CA SER A 202 -16.10 1.68 -16.17
C SER A 202 -15.66 0.21 -16.20
N GLU A 203 -16.55 -0.66 -16.70
CA GLU A 203 -16.21 -2.04 -17.10
C GLU A 203 -15.18 -2.10 -18.26
N LEU A 204 -14.76 -0.95 -18.81
CA LEU A 204 -13.87 -0.85 -19.98
C LEU A 204 -12.51 -0.19 -19.70
N TYR A 205 -12.24 0.29 -18.49
CA TYR A 205 -10.90 0.77 -18.13
C TYR A 205 -10.18 -0.27 -17.28
N GLU A 206 -9.64 -1.30 -17.96
CA GLU A 206 -8.41 -1.96 -17.51
C GLU A 206 -7.25 -0.94 -17.57
N ARG A 207 -7.32 0.11 -16.75
CA ARG A 207 -6.23 1.05 -16.62
C ARG A 207 -5.13 0.33 -15.83
N SER A 208 -3.98 0.24 -16.49
CA SER A 208 -2.75 -0.43 -16.11
C SER A 208 -2.39 -0.22 -14.63
N GLY A 209 -1.62 -1.16 -14.05
CA GLY A 209 -1.08 -1.10 -12.68
C GLY A 209 -0.21 0.14 -12.34
N SER A 210 -0.11 1.09 -13.27
CA SER A 210 0.55 2.39 -13.13
C SER A 210 0.16 3.17 -11.88
N VAL A 211 -1.12 3.19 -11.47
CA VAL A 211 -1.54 3.94 -10.27
C VAL A 211 -0.95 3.35 -8.99
N ALA A 212 -0.98 2.01 -8.85
CA ALA A 212 -0.41 1.35 -7.68
C ALA A 212 1.12 1.56 -7.61
N GLU A 213 1.76 1.55 -8.77
CA GLU A 213 3.18 1.78 -8.94
C GLU A 213 3.61 3.23 -8.64
N GLU A 214 2.91 4.23 -9.19
CA GLU A 214 3.14 5.64 -8.90
C GLU A 214 3.03 5.92 -7.40
N GLU A 215 1.99 5.39 -6.77
CA GLU A 215 1.80 5.57 -5.33
C GLU A 215 2.81 4.77 -4.49
N LEU A 216 3.32 3.63 -4.99
CA LEU A 216 4.44 2.93 -4.38
C LEU A 216 5.73 3.78 -4.46
N LYS A 217 6.02 4.41 -5.61
CA LYS A 217 7.18 5.32 -5.75
C LYS A 217 7.10 6.47 -4.75
N GLU A 218 5.92 7.06 -4.60
CA GLU A 218 5.66 8.11 -3.62
C GLU A 218 5.82 7.64 -2.16
N LEU A 219 5.33 6.44 -1.83
CA LEU A 219 5.55 5.79 -0.54
C LEU A 219 7.05 5.63 -0.25
N VAL A 220 7.80 5.15 -1.24
CA VAL A 220 9.26 4.95 -1.16
C VAL A 220 9.97 6.27 -0.90
N LEU A 221 9.62 7.35 -1.62
CA LEU A 221 10.16 8.69 -1.39
C LEU A 221 9.88 9.19 0.04
N CYS A 222 8.67 8.96 0.54
CA CYS A 222 8.31 9.30 1.91
C CYS A 222 9.13 8.51 2.93
N CYS A 223 9.36 7.22 2.68
CA CYS A 223 10.21 6.37 3.54
C CYS A 223 11.68 6.78 3.50
N ILE A 224 12.21 7.21 2.35
CA ILE A 224 13.57 7.78 2.26
C ILE A 224 13.68 9.02 3.16
N ALA A 225 12.71 9.94 3.08
CA ALA A 225 12.71 11.15 3.89
C ALA A 225 12.59 10.82 5.39
N ALA A 226 11.70 9.91 5.76
CA ALA A 226 11.51 9.46 7.13
C ALA A 226 12.76 8.73 7.68
N GLY A 227 13.35 7.81 6.91
CA GLY A 227 14.58 7.11 7.30
C GLY A 227 15.75 8.06 7.53
N ARG A 228 15.96 9.03 6.62
CA ARG A 228 16.99 10.08 6.78
C ARG A 228 16.79 10.96 8.02
N ARG A 229 15.54 11.17 8.43
CA ARG A 229 15.21 11.88 9.67
C ARG A 229 15.55 11.03 10.88
N VAL A 230 15.14 9.75 10.89
CA VAL A 230 15.32 8.86 12.02
C VAL A 230 16.78 8.46 12.25
N ILE A 231 17.61 8.38 11.20
CA ILE A 231 19.08 8.19 11.33
C ILE A 231 19.73 9.28 12.20
N ARG A 232 19.15 10.48 12.26
CA ARG A 232 19.68 11.59 13.06
C ARG A 232 19.14 11.61 14.49
N SER A 233 18.21 10.72 14.83
CA SER A 233 17.65 10.66 16.17
C SER A 233 18.66 10.06 17.15
N THR A 234 18.81 10.68 18.31
CA THR A 234 19.63 10.17 19.41
C THR A 234 19.00 8.97 20.11
N ALA A 235 17.73 8.68 19.85
CA ALA A 235 17.03 7.51 20.37
C ALA A 235 17.43 6.21 19.64
N LEU A 236 18.14 6.30 18.51
CA LEU A 236 18.50 5.15 17.69
C LEU A 236 19.94 4.69 17.99
N SER A 237 20.15 3.38 18.12
CA SER A 237 21.48 2.82 18.28
C SER A 237 22.33 3.01 17.01
N HIS A 238 23.66 3.04 17.14
CA HIS A 238 24.54 3.18 15.97
C HIS A 238 24.38 1.99 14.99
N ALA A 239 24.13 0.79 15.49
CA ALA A 239 23.89 -0.39 14.66
C ALA A 239 22.59 -0.24 13.85
N ASP A 240 21.50 0.16 14.50
CA ASP A 240 20.21 0.41 13.83
C ASP A 240 20.32 1.57 12.83
N ALA A 241 21.02 2.65 13.18
CA ALA A 241 21.26 3.76 12.27
C ALA A 241 22.00 3.34 10.99
N ARG A 242 22.92 2.36 11.09
CA ARG A 242 23.59 1.78 9.91
C ARG A 242 22.61 0.98 9.05
N LEU A 243 21.79 0.13 9.65
CA LEU A 243 20.77 -0.65 8.94
C LEU A 243 19.77 0.26 8.22
N VAL A 244 19.31 1.34 8.86
CA VAL A 244 18.41 2.30 8.22
C VAL A 244 19.08 3.00 7.04
N ARG A 245 20.39 3.28 7.09
CA ARG A 245 21.13 3.83 5.93
C ARG A 245 21.15 2.84 4.77
N GLU A 246 21.41 1.56 5.03
CA GLU A 246 21.39 0.50 4.01
C GLU A 246 20.00 0.38 3.36
N MET A 247 18.94 0.40 4.17
CA MET A 247 17.55 0.43 3.67
C MET A 247 17.27 1.66 2.80
N VAL A 248 17.68 2.85 3.26
CA VAL A 248 17.51 4.11 2.52
C VAL A 248 18.29 4.10 1.20
N MET A 249 19.45 3.45 1.14
CA MET A 249 20.21 3.27 -0.11
C MET A 249 19.47 2.36 -1.08
N ALA A 250 18.99 1.20 -0.62
CA ALA A 250 18.21 0.29 -1.46
C ALA A 250 16.97 0.96 -2.07
N LEU A 251 16.30 1.82 -1.29
CA LEU A 251 15.17 2.61 -1.77
C LEU A 251 15.57 3.67 -2.82
N GLN A 252 16.73 4.30 -2.67
CA GLN A 252 17.24 5.27 -3.66
C GLN A 252 17.62 4.60 -4.97
N ASP A 253 18.28 3.45 -4.89
CA ASP A 253 18.66 2.66 -6.07
C ASP A 253 17.40 2.25 -6.85
N PHE A 254 16.35 1.84 -6.14
CA PHE A 254 15.07 1.54 -6.76
C PHE A 254 14.45 2.74 -7.48
N VAL A 255 14.36 3.91 -6.83
CA VAL A 255 13.79 5.13 -7.46
C VAL A 255 14.64 5.60 -8.65
N GLY A 256 15.96 5.44 -8.59
CA GLY A 256 16.88 5.79 -9.68
C GLY A 256 16.90 4.78 -10.83
N SER A 257 16.38 3.58 -10.61
CA SER A 257 16.31 2.52 -11.62
C SER A 257 14.97 2.54 -12.36
N SER A 258 14.97 2.23 -13.66
CA SER A 258 13.75 2.01 -14.46
C SER A 258 13.08 0.65 -14.16
N THR A 259 13.28 0.08 -12.97
CA THR A 259 12.85 -1.29 -12.59
C THR A 259 11.34 -1.50 -12.71
N LEU A 260 10.55 -0.43 -12.66
CA LEU A 260 9.09 -0.49 -12.75
C LEU A 260 8.51 -0.07 -14.11
N GLU A 261 9.31 0.32 -15.10
CA GLU A 261 8.79 0.54 -16.45
C GLU A 261 8.44 -0.83 -17.07
N TRP A 262 7.13 -1.12 -17.11
CA TRP A 262 6.52 -2.28 -17.78
C TRP A 262 5.98 -1.89 -19.15
#